data_AF-A0A3D0D1J8-F1
#
_entry.id   AF-A0A3D0D1J8-F1
#
_cell.length_a   1.000
_cell.length_b   1.000
_cell.length_c   1.000
_cell.angle_alpha   90.00
_cell.angle_beta   90.00
_cell.angle_gamma   90.00
#
_symmetry.space_group_name_H-M   'P 1'
#
loop_
_entity.id
_entity.type
_entity.pdbx_description
1 polymer ?
#
loop_
_entity_poly.entity_id
_entity_poly.type
_entity_poly.pdbx_seq_one_letter_code
_entity_poly.pdbx_strand_id
1 'polypeptide(L)'
;MSTPQSPVPNHQSPCLFGVDYYPEQWPESRWREDARLMRQAGLTVVRLAEFAWGLFEPEEGRFEWGWLDRALDVLGTAGLRVVLGTP
;
A
#
# COMPACT_ATOMS: atom_id res chain seq x y z
N MET A 1 -28.94 4.97 43.39
CA MET A 1 -28.55 6.12 42.57
C MET A 1 -27.59 5.61 41.50
N SER A 2 -28.06 5.41 40.28
CA SER A 2 -27.26 4.84 39.17
C SER A 2 -26.69 5.98 38.32
N THR A 3 -25.37 6.02 38.17
CA THR A 3 -24.66 7.00 37.35
C THR A 3 -25.01 6.79 35.88
N PRO A 4 -25.32 7.84 35.10
CA PRO A 4 -25.51 7.69 33.66
C PRO A 4 -24.16 7.41 32.99
N GLN A 5 -24.07 6.31 32.24
CA GLN A 5 -22.92 6.02 31.38
C GLN A 5 -22.89 7.00 30.21
N SER A 6 -21.76 7.67 30.00
CA SER A 6 -21.49 8.48 28.80
C SER A 6 -21.48 7.59 27.55
N PRO A 7 -21.95 8.09 26.38
CA PRO A 7 -22.00 7.30 25.15
C PRO A 7 -20.59 6.95 24.67
N VAL A 8 -20.39 5.69 24.28
CA VAL A 8 -19.14 5.20 23.68
C VAL A 8 -18.97 5.87 22.31
N PRO A 9 -17.82 6.50 22.00
CA PRO A 9 -17.60 7.13 20.70
C PRO A 9 -17.67 6.09 19.58
N ASN A 10 -18.50 6.36 18.58
CA ASN A 10 -18.66 5.53 17.40
C ASN A 10 -17.43 5.70 16.49
N HIS A 11 -16.40 4.89 16.68
CA HIS A 11 -15.22 4.85 15.81
C HIS A 11 -15.51 4.05 14.54
N GLN A 12 -16.40 4.53 13.67
CA GLN A 12 -16.53 3.96 12.32
C GLN A 12 -15.40 4.48 11.44
N SER A 13 -14.17 4.09 11.76
CA SER A 13 -13.10 4.15 10.78
C SER A 13 -13.46 3.14 9.68
N PRO A 14 -13.43 3.53 8.40
CA PRO A 14 -13.72 2.58 7.32
C PRO A 14 -12.71 1.42 7.40
N CYS A 15 -13.24 0.19 7.41
CA CYS A 15 -12.43 -1.02 7.41
C CYS A 15 -11.48 -1.00 6.21
N LEU A 16 -10.18 -1.22 6.45
CA LEU A 16 -9.18 -1.28 5.38
C LEU A 16 -9.32 -2.61 4.64
N PHE A 17 -9.69 -2.53 3.36
CA PHE A 17 -9.69 -3.67 2.45
C PHE A 17 -8.58 -3.49 1.41
N GLY A 18 -7.66 -4.45 1.35
CA GLY A 18 -6.42 -4.32 0.61
C GLY A 18 -5.74 -5.65 0.28
N VAL A 19 -4.56 -5.56 -0.30
CA VAL A 19 -3.76 -6.70 -0.74
C VAL A 19 -2.26 -6.39 -0.61
N ASP A 20 -1.45 -7.43 -0.49
CA ASP A 20 0.00 -7.33 -0.65
C ASP A 20 0.31 -7.33 -2.14
N TYR A 21 1.02 -6.30 -2.60
CA TYR A 21 1.38 -6.12 -3.99
C TYR A 21 2.89 -6.02 -4.15
N TYR A 22 3.45 -6.84 -5.03
CA TYR A 22 4.88 -6.93 -5.32
C TYR A 22 5.15 -6.44 -6.74
N PRO A 23 5.08 -5.11 -7.01
CA PRO A 23 5.30 -4.56 -8.35
C PRO A 23 6.65 -4.96 -8.94
N GLU A 24 7.67 -5.15 -8.11
CA GLU A 24 9.01 -5.57 -8.50
C GLU A 24 9.07 -6.97 -9.14
N GLN A 25 8.06 -7.80 -8.92
CA GLN A 25 7.97 -9.15 -9.51
C GLN A 25 7.29 -9.15 -10.89
N TRP A 26 6.79 -8.01 -11.36
CA TRP A 26 6.05 -7.86 -12.60
C TRP A 26 6.64 -6.77 -13.50
N PRO A 27 6.51 -6.89 -14.84
CA PRO A 27 6.88 -5.81 -15.74
C PRO A 27 6.09 -4.52 -15.43
N GLU A 28 6.74 -3.36 -15.51
CA GLU A 28 6.10 -2.06 -15.19
C GLU A 28 4.85 -1.77 -16.05
N SER A 29 4.77 -2.36 -17.24
CA SER A 29 3.61 -2.25 -18.12
C SER A 29 2.31 -2.80 -17.51
N ARG A 30 2.40 -3.65 -16.48
CA ARG A 30 1.23 -4.19 -15.78
C ARG A 30 0.70 -3.30 -14.67
N TRP A 31 1.55 -2.50 -14.03
CA TRP A 31 1.21 -1.85 -12.76
C TRP A 31 -0.05 -0.98 -12.83
N ARG A 32 -0.25 -0.26 -13.94
CA ARG A 32 -1.44 0.58 -14.14
C ARG A 32 -2.72 -0.25 -14.24
N GLU A 33 -2.65 -1.39 -14.92
CA GLU A 33 -3.81 -2.28 -15.08
C GLU A 33 -4.12 -2.99 -13.77
N ASP A 34 -3.10 -3.44 -13.04
CA ASP A 34 -3.27 -4.02 -11.70
C ASP A 34 -3.94 -3.01 -10.76
N ALA A 35 -3.44 -1.78 -10.70
CA ALA A 35 -4.03 -0.72 -9.88
C ALA A 35 -5.49 -0.41 -10.27
N ARG A 36 -5.80 -0.39 -11.58
CA ARG A 36 -7.17 -0.21 -12.09
C ARG A 36 -8.08 -1.35 -11.64
N LEU A 37 -7.64 -2.59 -11.77
CA LEU A 37 -8.39 -3.77 -11.35
C LEU A 37 -8.61 -3.82 -9.83
N MET A 38 -7.58 -3.46 -9.06
CA MET A 38 -7.68 -3.36 -7.60
C MET A 38 -8.78 -2.38 -7.18
N ARG A 39 -8.82 -1.20 -7.81
CA ARG A 39 -9.89 -0.22 -7.56
C ARG A 39 -11.26 -0.71 -7.99
N GLN A 40 -11.36 -1.38 -9.14
CA GLN A 40 -12.60 -1.99 -9.60
C GLN A 40 -13.11 -3.08 -8.64
N ALA A 41 -12.21 -3.82 -8.00
CA ALA A 41 -12.53 -4.80 -6.97
C ALA A 41 -12.88 -4.19 -5.60
N GLY A 42 -12.83 -2.86 -5.45
CA GLY A 42 -13.15 -2.16 -4.20
C GLY A 42 -11.99 -2.07 -3.21
N LEU A 43 -10.76 -2.40 -3.59
CA LEU A 43 -9.59 -2.25 -2.73
C LEU A 43 -9.29 -0.77 -2.48
N THR A 44 -8.84 -0.46 -1.27
CA THR A 44 -8.59 0.91 -0.79
C THR A 44 -7.18 1.11 -0.25
N VAL A 45 -6.45 0.02 -0.02
CA VAL A 45 -5.08 0.04 0.47
C VAL A 45 -4.28 -1.11 -0.16
N VAL A 46 -2.98 -0.90 -0.34
CA VAL A 46 -2.01 -1.92 -0.75
C VAL A 46 -0.80 -1.88 0.17
N ARG A 47 -0.19 -3.03 0.43
CA ARG A 47 1.06 -3.16 1.18
C ARG A 47 2.16 -3.65 0.26
N LEU A 48 3.37 -3.10 0.35
CA LEU A 48 4.48 -3.44 -0.55
C LEU A 48 5.86 -3.21 0.09
N ALA A 49 6.91 -3.68 -0.60
CA ALA A 49 8.34 -3.48 -0.32
C ALA A 49 8.96 -4.23 0.89
N GLU A 50 8.21 -5.08 1.57
CA GLU A 50 8.64 -5.83 2.75
C GLU A 50 9.66 -6.96 2.49
N PHE A 51 9.90 -7.30 1.22
CA PHE A 51 10.98 -8.22 0.82
C PHE A 51 11.95 -7.59 -0.18
N ALA A 52 11.93 -6.26 -0.30
CA ALA A 52 12.62 -5.56 -1.39
C ALA A 52 14.04 -5.07 -1.05
N TRP A 53 14.66 -5.53 0.06
CA TRP A 53 16.00 -5.05 0.46
C TRP A 53 17.03 -5.18 -0.66
N GLY A 54 17.09 -6.33 -1.34
CA GLY A 54 18.05 -6.55 -2.43
C GLY A 54 17.85 -5.66 -3.67
N LEU A 55 16.68 -5.01 -3.79
CA LEU A 55 16.42 -4.00 -4.82
C LEU A 55 16.66 -2.58 -4.32
N PHE A 56 16.43 -2.34 -3.03
CA PHE A 56 16.75 -1.05 -2.42
C PHE A 56 18.24 -0.86 -2.24
N GLU A 57 18.98 -1.89 -1.88
CA GLU A 57 20.42 -1.88 -1.69
C GLU A 57 21.06 -3.05 -2.47
N PRO A 58 21.21 -2.92 -3.81
CA PRO A 58 21.80 -3.99 -4.62
C PRO A 58 23.28 -4.26 -4.28
N GLU A 59 23.97 -3.23 -3.78
CA GLU A 59 25.33 -3.29 -3.25
C GLU A 59 25.39 -2.48 -1.96
N GLU A 60 26.19 -2.92 -0.99
CA GLU A 60 26.33 -2.28 0.32
C GLU A 60 26.60 -0.77 0.19
N GLY A 61 25.73 0.04 0.79
CA GLY A 61 25.78 1.50 0.76
C GLY A 61 25.27 2.15 -0.53
N ARG A 62 24.88 1.39 -1.57
CA ARG A 62 24.28 1.93 -2.80
C ARG A 62 22.76 1.71 -2.80
N PHE A 63 22.01 2.79 -2.63
CA PHE A 63 20.56 2.72 -2.60
C PHE A 63 19.88 3.12 -3.91
N GLU A 64 18.86 2.35 -4.32
CA GLU A 64 18.07 2.57 -5.54
C GLU A 64 16.56 2.60 -5.22
N TRP A 65 15.95 3.79 -5.33
CA TRP A 65 14.54 4.02 -4.98
C TRP A 65 13.62 4.25 -6.18
N GLY A 66 14.18 4.47 -7.37
CA GLY A 66 13.41 5.00 -8.50
C GLY A 66 12.26 4.11 -8.96
N TRP A 67 12.36 2.78 -8.80
CA TRP A 67 11.27 1.87 -9.12
C TRP A 67 10.10 2.00 -8.12
N LEU A 68 10.42 2.22 -6.83
CA LEU A 68 9.42 2.41 -5.78
C LEU A 68 8.64 3.69 -6.03
N ASP A 69 9.33 4.79 -6.35
CA ASP A 69 8.67 6.07 -6.68
C ASP A 69 7.65 5.90 -7.82
N ARG A 70 8.05 5.22 -8.91
CA ARG A 70 7.16 4.94 -10.04
C ARG A 70 5.97 4.07 -9.64
N ALA A 71 6.18 3.06 -8.80
CA ALA A 71 5.11 2.19 -8.32
C ALA A 71 4.12 2.96 -7.42
N LEU A 72 4.63 3.77 -6.49
CA LEU A 72 3.83 4.61 -5.61
C LEU A 72 3.00 5.63 -6.41
N ASP A 73 3.57 6.25 -7.44
CA ASP A 73 2.86 7.17 -8.33
C ASP A 73 1.68 6.48 -9.03
N VAL A 74 1.89 5.26 -9.56
CA VAL A 74 0.83 4.49 -10.22
C VAL A 74 -0.30 4.15 -9.25
N LEU A 75 0.03 3.63 -8.07
CA LEU A 75 -0.95 3.23 -7.06
C LEU A 75 -1.70 4.45 -6.49
N GLY A 76 -0.97 5.52 -6.19
CA GLY A 76 -1.52 6.78 -5.70
C GLY A 76 -2.45 7.45 -6.72
N THR A 77 -2.06 7.46 -8.00
CA THR A 77 -2.93 7.97 -9.09
C THR A 77 -4.23 7.19 -9.21
N ALA A 78 -4.22 5.89 -8.92
CA ALA A 78 -5.43 5.07 -8.89
C ALA A 78 -6.30 5.32 -7.63
N GLY A 79 -5.81 6.09 -6.66
CA GLY A 79 -6.49 6.37 -5.39
C GLY A 79 -6.35 5.23 -4.37
N LEU A 80 -5.32 4.39 -4.49
CA LEU A 80 -4.96 3.39 -3.48
C LEU A 80 -4.06 4.04 -2.43
N ARG A 81 -4.34 3.78 -1.15
CA ARG A 81 -3.40 4.11 -0.06
C ARG A 81 -2.32 3.05 -0.01
N VAL A 82 -1.12 3.42 0.45
CA VAL A 82 -0.01 2.48 0.55
C VAL A 82 0.42 2.33 2.02
N VAL A 83 0.58 1.09 2.45
CA VAL A 83 1.32 0.72 3.66
C VAL A 83 2.71 0.30 3.20
N LEU A 84 3.71 1.12 3.48
CA LEU A 84 5.09 0.83 3.11
C LEU A 84 5.71 -0.08 4.16
N GLY A 85 6.13 -1.28 3.75
CA GLY A 85 6.92 -2.17 4.59
C GLY A 85 8.36 -1.69 4.68
N THR A 86 8.96 -1.82 5.85
CA THR A 86 10.42 -1.74 6.03
C THR A 86 10.98 -3.17 5.90
N PRO A 87 11.78 -3.48 4.86
CA PRO A 87 12.38 -4.80 4.69
C PRO A 87 13.52 -5.09 5.67
#